data_AF-A0A0T6BDT9-F1
#
_entry.id   AF-A0A0T6BDT9-F1
#
_cell.length_a   1.000
_cell.length_b   1.000
_cell.length_c   1.000
_cell.angle_alpha   90.00
_cell.angle_beta   90.00
_cell.angle_gamma   90.00
#
_symmetry.space_group_name_H-M   'P 1'
#
loop_
_entity.id
_entity.type
_entity.pdbx_description
1 polymer ?
#
loop_
_entity_poly.entity_id
_entity_poly.type
_entity_poly.pdbx_seq_one_letter_code
_entity_poly.pdbx_strand_id
1 'polypeptide(L)'
;MIKSIASAHVYTLMVPLVVLNELEGLAKGGRSPAPVPRATPNPEHIVMVAESAKHALDFVGVKNPSVKCITTKGTILASSTFTVEDDSVSDSALKNDDKILASCLAFCKTNKDQHGEGEPRKLCREVVLLTEDRNLRVKALARDVPVRELPDFIQWAGLG
;
A
#
# COMPACT_ATOMS: atom_id res chain seq x y z
N MET A 1 2.99 -10.60 11.71
CA MET A 1 1.88 -9.64 11.93
C MET A 1 1.02 -9.45 10.67
N ILE A 2 1.55 -8.91 9.56
CA ILE A 2 0.74 -8.70 8.33
C ILE A 2 0.12 -10.00 7.75
N LYS A 3 0.82 -11.14 7.89
CA LYS A 3 0.32 -12.47 7.48
C LYS A 3 -0.98 -12.88 8.20
N SER A 4 -1.21 -12.38 9.42
CA SER A 4 -2.42 -12.67 10.19
C SER A 4 -3.67 -12.08 9.51
N ILE A 5 -3.55 -10.91 8.87
CA ILE A 5 -4.63 -10.29 8.09
C ILE A 5 -5.03 -11.20 6.92
N ALA A 6 -4.04 -11.67 6.15
CA ALA A 6 -4.30 -12.57 5.02
C ALA A 6 -4.85 -13.93 5.46
N SER A 7 -4.53 -14.38 6.67
CA SER A 7 -4.99 -15.68 7.19
C SER A 7 -6.36 -15.61 7.86
N ALA A 8 -6.86 -14.41 8.16
CA ALA A 8 -8.15 -14.21 8.83
C ALA A 8 -9.36 -14.45 7.90
N HIS A 9 -9.16 -14.43 6.58
CA HIS A 9 -10.19 -14.60 5.53
C HIS A 9 -11.35 -13.59 5.54
N VAL A 10 -11.46 -12.72 6.55
CA VAL A 10 -12.43 -11.63 6.64
C VAL A 10 -11.90 -10.31 6.06
N TYR A 11 -10.61 -10.26 5.73
CA TYR A 11 -9.95 -9.11 5.09
C TYR A 11 -9.29 -9.53 3.78
N THR A 12 -9.20 -8.58 2.85
CA THR A 12 -8.36 -8.70 1.65
C THR A 12 -7.19 -7.72 1.76
N LEU A 13 -5.98 -8.25 1.84
CA LEU A 13 -4.76 -7.47 1.82
C LEU A 13 -4.48 -7.03 0.37
N MET A 14 -4.64 -5.75 0.09
CA MET A 14 -4.39 -5.17 -1.23
C MET A 14 -3.02 -4.48 -1.25
N VAL A 15 -2.17 -4.85 -2.20
CA VAL A 15 -0.81 -4.31 -2.38
C VAL A 15 -0.78 -3.46 -3.65
N PRO A 16 -0.60 -2.13 -3.55
CA PRO A 16 -0.43 -1.27 -4.73
C PRO A 16 0.79 -1.67 -5.55
N LEU A 17 0.68 -1.60 -6.88
CA LEU A 17 1.79 -1.96 -7.78
C LEU A 17 3.06 -1.12 -7.56
N VAL A 18 2.91 0.17 -7.22
CA VAL A 18 4.06 1.02 -6.88
C VAL A 18 4.87 0.45 -5.70
N VAL A 19 4.21 -0.16 -4.71
CA VAL A 19 4.87 -0.79 -3.56
C VAL A 19 5.59 -2.07 -3.99
N LEU A 20 4.99 -2.87 -4.89
CA LEU A 20 5.65 -4.05 -5.45
C LEU A 20 6.92 -3.67 -6.22
N ASN A 21 6.85 -2.65 -7.06
CA ASN A 21 7.99 -2.16 -7.83
C ASN A 21 9.13 -1.67 -6.93
N GLU A 22 8.80 -0.97 -5.84
CA GLU A 22 9.79 -0.57 -4.83
C GLU A 22 10.42 -1.78 -4.14
N LEU A 23 9.62 -2.77 -3.71
CA LEU A 23 10.12 -4.00 -3.10
C LEU A 23 11.07 -4.75 -4.05
N GLU A 24 10.74 -4.84 -5.34
CA GLU A 24 11.63 -5.43 -6.35
C GLU A 24 12.95 -4.67 -6.50
N GLY A 25 12.90 -3.33 -6.46
CA GLY A 25 14.10 -2.48 -6.48
C GLY A 25 14.98 -2.66 -5.25
N LEU A 26 14.36 -2.74 -4.06
CA LEU A 26 15.03 -2.98 -2.79
C LEU A 26 15.64 -4.38 -2.73
N ALA A 27 14.94 -5.41 -3.19
CA ALA A 27 15.43 -6.79 -3.24
C ALA A 27 16.69 -6.96 -4.10
N LYS A 28 16.91 -6.07 -5.07
CA LYS A 28 18.10 -6.00 -5.94
C LYS A 28 19.26 -5.19 -5.32
N GLY A 29 19.11 -4.72 -4.07
CA GLY A 29 20.15 -3.98 -3.35
C GLY A 29 20.12 -2.46 -3.58
N GLY A 30 18.99 -1.90 -4.02
CA GLY A 30 18.77 -0.45 -4.08
C GLY A 30 19.70 0.29 -5.05
N ARG A 31 19.35 0.34 -6.33
CA ARG A 31 20.02 1.25 -7.28
C ARG A 31 19.35 2.62 -7.22
N SER A 32 19.77 3.48 -6.30
CA SER A 32 19.44 4.90 -6.40
C SER A 32 20.33 5.53 -7.49
N PRO A 33 19.78 6.29 -8.45
CA PRO A 33 20.60 7.06 -9.36
C PRO A 33 21.15 8.29 -8.62
N ALA A 34 22.48 8.45 -8.70
CA ALA A 34 23.30 9.56 -8.25
C ALA A 34 23.74 9.60 -6.75
N PRO A 35 25.03 9.92 -6.51
CA PRO A 35 25.59 10.05 -5.18
C PRO A 35 25.18 11.41 -4.58
N VAL A 36 24.18 11.42 -3.70
CA VAL A 36 24.06 12.49 -2.73
C VAL A 36 25.16 12.33 -1.68
N PRO A 37 25.86 13.39 -1.24
CA PRO A 37 26.94 13.33 -0.26
C PRO A 37 26.40 13.16 1.18
N ARG A 38 25.35 12.36 1.36
CA ARG A 38 24.83 11.96 2.66
C ARG A 38 25.34 10.56 2.95
N ALA A 39 25.80 10.37 4.19
CA ALA A 39 26.46 9.18 4.74
C ALA A 39 26.15 7.90 3.95
N THR A 40 27.20 7.24 3.46
CA THR A 40 27.09 5.93 2.83
C THR A 40 26.24 5.02 3.71
N PRO A 41 25.09 4.52 3.22
CA PRO A 41 24.21 3.68 4.03
C PRO A 41 24.99 2.47 4.54
N ASN A 42 24.78 2.08 5.80
CA ASN A 42 25.44 0.92 6.41
C ASN A 42 25.21 -0.31 5.49
N PRO A 43 26.28 -0.97 4.99
CA PRO A 43 26.15 -2.15 4.14
C PRO A 43 25.26 -3.24 4.74
N GLU A 44 25.33 -3.45 6.05
CA GLU A 44 24.50 -4.45 6.76
C GLU A 44 23.00 -4.09 6.67
N HIS A 45 22.68 -2.80 6.77
CA HIS A 45 21.31 -2.32 6.64
C HIS A 45 20.77 -2.53 5.23
N ILE A 46 21.60 -2.31 4.19
CA ILE A 46 21.20 -2.55 2.79
C ILE A 46 20.86 -4.03 2.59
N VAL A 47 21.69 -4.93 3.09
CA VAL A 47 21.46 -6.38 3.01
C VAL A 47 20.17 -6.76 3.76
N MET A 48 20.00 -6.29 4.99
CA MET A 48 18.80 -6.54 5.79
C MET A 48 17.51 -6.09 5.09
N VAL A 49 17.52 -4.89 4.48
CA VAL A 49 16.36 -4.37 3.73
C VAL A 49 16.10 -5.20 2.48
N ALA A 50 17.15 -5.58 1.73
CA ALA A 50 17.01 -6.40 0.53
C ALA A 50 16.44 -7.79 0.85
N GLU A 51 16.89 -8.43 1.93
CA GLU A 51 16.36 -9.73 2.40
C GLU A 51 14.90 -9.59 2.86
N SER A 52 14.59 -8.55 3.61
CA SER A 52 13.21 -8.25 4.02
C SER A 52 12.28 -8.04 2.82
N ALA A 53 12.76 -7.34 1.78
CA ALA A 53 12.02 -7.13 0.55
C ALA A 53 11.80 -8.43 -0.23
N LYS A 54 12.80 -9.32 -0.29
CA LYS A 54 12.64 -10.67 -0.88
C LYS A 54 11.56 -11.47 -0.16
N HIS A 55 11.59 -11.52 1.18
CA HIS A 55 10.57 -12.22 1.96
C HIS A 55 9.16 -11.64 1.75
N ALA A 56 9.04 -10.32 1.57
CA ALA A 56 7.77 -9.69 1.25
C ALA A 56 7.27 -10.08 -0.15
N LEU A 57 8.15 -10.07 -1.15
CA LEU A 57 7.83 -10.50 -2.51
C LEU A 57 7.44 -11.99 -2.55
N ASP A 58 8.15 -12.86 -1.85
CA ASP A 58 7.80 -14.28 -1.74
C ASP A 58 6.41 -14.45 -1.14
N PHE A 59 6.09 -13.71 -0.08
CA PHE A 59 4.77 -13.74 0.54
C PHE A 59 3.65 -13.28 -0.41
N VAL A 60 3.86 -12.22 -1.19
CA VAL A 60 2.86 -11.70 -2.15
C VAL A 60 2.80 -12.55 -3.43
N GLY A 61 3.88 -13.25 -3.77
CA GLY A 61 3.96 -14.13 -4.95
C GLY A 61 3.23 -15.45 -4.77
N VAL A 62 3.06 -15.92 -3.53
CA VAL A 62 2.26 -17.14 -3.25
C VAL A 62 0.79 -16.87 -3.51
N LYS A 63 0.15 -17.74 -4.31
CA LYS A 63 -1.28 -17.66 -4.61
C LYS A 63 -2.11 -17.76 -3.33
N ASN A 64 -2.63 -16.63 -2.88
CA ASN A 64 -3.50 -16.52 -1.71
C ASN A 64 -4.74 -15.69 -2.09
N PRO A 65 -5.97 -16.21 -1.91
CA PRO A 65 -7.19 -15.48 -2.30
C PRO A 65 -7.38 -14.16 -1.55
N SER A 66 -6.84 -14.05 -0.33
CA SER A 66 -6.90 -12.87 0.53
C SER A 66 -5.75 -11.89 0.32
N VAL A 67 -4.85 -12.12 -0.65
CA VAL A 67 -3.80 -11.17 -1.04
C VAL A 67 -4.01 -10.80 -2.51
N LYS A 68 -4.10 -9.51 -2.80
CA LYS A 68 -4.37 -8.97 -4.15
C LYS A 68 -3.38 -7.87 -4.48
N CYS A 69 -3.00 -7.77 -5.74
CA CYS A 69 -2.26 -6.62 -6.25
C CYS A 69 -3.22 -5.68 -6.97
N ILE A 70 -3.04 -4.38 -6.80
CA ILE A 70 -3.96 -3.37 -7.32
C ILE A 70 -3.24 -2.29 -8.10
N THR A 71 -3.88 -1.84 -9.17
CA THR A 71 -3.47 -0.68 -9.96
C THR A 71 -3.90 0.62 -9.30
N THR A 72 -3.26 1.73 -9.65
CA THR A 72 -3.69 3.09 -9.27
C THR A 72 -5.11 3.41 -9.72
N LYS A 73 -5.59 2.73 -10.78
CA LYS A 73 -6.95 2.86 -11.33
C LYS A 73 -7.98 1.90 -10.68
N GLY A 74 -7.57 1.11 -9.69
CA GLY A 74 -8.47 0.21 -8.93
C GLY A 74 -8.73 -1.15 -9.60
N THR A 75 -7.93 -1.53 -10.59
CA THR A 75 -7.98 -2.87 -11.17
C THR A 75 -7.30 -3.85 -10.23
N ILE A 76 -8.01 -4.93 -9.88
CA ILE A 76 -7.45 -6.05 -9.12
C ILE A 76 -6.77 -7.00 -10.12
N LEU A 77 -5.49 -7.28 -9.90
CA LEU A 77 -4.72 -8.18 -10.76
C LEU A 77 -4.92 -9.64 -10.35
N ALA A 78 -4.98 -10.51 -11.35
CA ALA A 78 -5.08 -11.95 -11.16
C ALA A 78 -3.76 -12.60 -10.70
N SER A 79 -2.63 -11.94 -10.99
CA SER A 79 -1.28 -12.37 -10.62
C SER A 79 -0.41 -11.16 -10.30
N SER A 80 0.56 -11.35 -9.42
CA SER A 80 1.60 -10.37 -9.06
C SER A 80 2.84 -10.45 -9.96
N THR A 81 2.92 -11.43 -10.87
CA THR A 81 4.09 -11.65 -11.73
C THR A 81 4.05 -10.78 -13.00
N PHE A 82 5.10 -9.96 -13.19
CA PHE A 82 5.36 -9.19 -14.41
C PHE A 82 4.21 -8.23 -14.80
N THR A 83 3.96 -7.26 -13.93
CA THR A 83 2.91 -6.25 -14.16
C THR A 83 3.50 -4.85 -14.07
N VAL A 84 3.56 -4.16 -15.20
CA VAL A 84 3.89 -2.74 -15.29
C VAL A 84 2.60 -1.97 -15.56
N GLU A 85 2.33 -0.94 -14.78
CA GLU A 85 1.27 0.01 -15.12
C GLU A 85 1.75 0.92 -16.24
N ASP A 86 0.92 1.10 -17.27
CA ASP A 86 1.13 2.15 -18.26
C ASP A 86 0.84 3.50 -17.59
N ASP A 87 1.89 4.10 -17.03
CA ASP A 87 1.87 5.44 -16.46
C ASP A 87 1.64 6.42 -17.61
N SER A 88 0.50 7.11 -17.61
CA SER A 88 0.35 8.26 -18.48
C SER A 88 1.40 9.33 -18.12
N VAL A 89 1.69 10.27 -19.03
CA VAL A 89 2.63 11.37 -18.75
C VAL A 89 2.26 12.11 -17.45
N SER A 90 0.97 12.22 -17.12
CA SER A 90 0.49 12.76 -15.85
C SER A 90 0.76 11.86 -14.63
N ASP A 91 0.75 10.53 -14.79
CA ASP A 91 0.99 9.57 -13.71
C ASP A 91 2.47 9.49 -13.32
N SER A 92 3.38 9.73 -14.28
CA SER A 92 4.83 9.78 -14.02
C SER A 92 5.26 10.94 -13.12
N ALA A 93 4.44 11.99 -13.01
CA ALA A 93 4.68 13.13 -12.11
C ALA A 93 4.22 12.87 -10.67
N LEU A 94 3.43 11.82 -10.44
CA LEU A 94 2.92 11.46 -9.12
C LEU A 94 4.03 10.82 -8.28
N LYS A 95 4.13 11.23 -7.01
CA LYS A 95 4.98 10.54 -6.04
C LYS A 95 4.33 9.22 -5.65
N ASN A 96 5.13 8.29 -5.13
CA ASN A 96 4.64 6.97 -4.72
C ASN A 96 3.51 7.06 -3.68
N ASP A 97 3.59 8.01 -2.74
CA ASP A 97 2.48 8.35 -1.83
C ASP A 97 1.15 8.62 -2.58
N ASP A 98 1.23 9.42 -3.65
CA ASP A 98 0.04 9.87 -4.37
C ASP A 98 -0.54 8.71 -5.17
N LYS A 99 0.32 7.80 -5.69
CA LYS A 99 -0.10 6.53 -6.32
C LYS A 99 -0.76 5.57 -5.31
N ILE A 100 -0.22 5.44 -4.10
CA ILE A 100 -0.82 4.64 -3.02
C ILE A 100 -2.20 5.19 -2.65
N LEU A 101 -2.33 6.51 -2.50
CA LEU A 101 -3.61 7.16 -2.18
C LEU A 101 -4.62 7.03 -3.32
N ALA A 102 -4.20 7.20 -4.57
CA ALA A 102 -5.05 7.01 -5.74
C ALA A 102 -5.64 5.58 -5.76
N SER A 103 -4.79 4.59 -5.46
CA SER A 103 -5.20 3.18 -5.31
C SER A 103 -6.27 3.04 -4.25
N CYS A 104 -6.10 3.61 -3.05
CA CYS A 104 -7.12 3.58 -1.98
C CYS A 104 -8.43 4.23 -2.43
N LEU A 105 -8.35 5.42 -3.05
CA LEU A 105 -9.51 6.18 -3.49
C LEU A 105 -10.31 5.48 -4.59
N ALA A 106 -9.66 4.69 -5.44
CA ALA A 106 -10.35 3.90 -6.45
C ALA A 106 -11.37 2.92 -5.82
N PHE A 107 -11.09 2.42 -4.60
CA PHE A 107 -11.99 1.55 -3.84
C PHE A 107 -12.96 2.30 -2.92
N CYS A 108 -12.82 3.62 -2.76
CA CYS A 108 -13.75 4.45 -1.98
C CYS A 108 -15.02 4.86 -2.76
N LYS A 109 -15.02 4.74 -4.10
CA LYS A 109 -16.04 5.33 -5.00
C LYS A 109 -17.41 4.63 -4.97
N THR A 110 -17.50 3.44 -4.36
CA THR A 110 -18.72 2.61 -4.43
C THR A 110 -19.84 3.08 -3.49
N ASN A 111 -19.51 3.83 -2.43
CA ASN A 111 -20.48 4.21 -1.41
C ASN A 111 -20.98 5.62 -1.62
N LYS A 112 -22.30 5.76 -1.84
CA LYS A 112 -22.96 7.07 -1.91
C LYS A 112 -22.92 7.72 -0.54
N ASP A 113 -22.31 8.90 -0.47
CA ASP A 113 -22.36 9.76 0.71
C ASP A 113 -23.82 10.02 1.09
N GLN A 114 -24.16 9.76 2.34
CA GLN A 114 -25.48 10.11 2.86
C GLN A 114 -25.37 11.49 3.51
N HIS A 115 -26.10 12.45 2.94
CA HIS A 115 -26.23 13.79 3.48
C HIS A 115 -27.72 14.08 3.69
N GLY A 116 -28.19 13.85 4.91
CA GLY A 116 -29.47 14.40 5.37
C GLY A 116 -29.26 15.84 5.84
N GLU A 117 -30.21 16.74 5.54
CA GLU A 117 -30.15 18.11 6.03
C GLU A 117 -30.09 18.13 7.57
N GLY A 118 -29.07 18.79 8.12
CA GLY A 118 -28.85 18.90 9.57
C GLY A 118 -28.11 17.72 10.21
N GLU A 119 -27.79 16.65 9.46
CA GLU A 119 -27.01 15.52 9.98
C GLU A 119 -25.51 15.62 9.62
N PRO A 120 -24.61 15.09 10.47
CA PRO A 120 -23.21 14.90 10.10
C PRO A 120 -23.10 14.03 8.85
N ARG A 121 -22.21 14.41 7.92
CA ARG A 121 -21.90 13.62 6.72
C ARG A 121 -21.46 12.21 7.12
N LYS A 122 -22.17 11.17 6.66
CA LYS A 122 -21.82 9.76 6.91
C LYS A 122 -21.09 9.20 5.69
N LEU A 123 -19.84 8.77 5.91
CA LEU A 123 -18.98 8.16 4.90
C LEU A 123 -18.78 6.68 5.23
N CYS A 124 -19.17 5.80 4.31
CA CYS A 124 -18.86 4.37 4.41
C CYS A 124 -17.65 4.06 3.53
N ARG A 125 -16.57 3.53 4.11
CA ARG A 125 -15.35 3.18 3.38
C ARG A 125 -14.95 1.75 3.75
N GLU A 126 -14.82 0.91 2.75
CA GLU A 126 -14.43 -0.51 2.90
C GLU A 126 -12.92 -0.71 2.70
N VAL A 127 -12.15 0.36 2.83
CA VAL A 127 -10.69 0.36 2.69
C VAL A 127 -10.07 1.08 3.88
N VAL A 128 -8.96 0.54 4.37
CA VAL A 128 -8.12 1.14 5.40
C VAL A 128 -6.67 1.13 4.91
N LEU A 129 -6.03 2.30 4.89
CA LEU A 129 -4.61 2.40 4.61
C LEU A 129 -3.81 2.02 5.86
N LEU A 130 -2.87 1.08 5.72
CA LEU A 130 -1.95 0.71 6.79
C LEU A 130 -0.60 1.40 6.58
N THR A 131 -0.24 2.33 7.45
CA THR A 131 1.03 3.06 7.37
C THR A 131 1.43 3.67 8.70
N GLU A 132 2.74 3.75 8.94
CA GLU A 132 3.36 4.53 10.03
C GLU A 132 3.88 5.89 9.52
N ASP A 133 3.84 6.15 8.21
CA ASP A 133 4.31 7.42 7.64
C ASP A 133 3.33 8.56 7.94
N ARG A 134 3.85 9.60 8.62
CA ARG A 134 3.06 10.76 9.04
C ARG A 134 2.52 11.57 7.86
N ASN A 135 3.29 11.75 6.80
CA ASN A 135 2.90 12.57 5.66
C ASN A 135 1.79 11.87 4.87
N LEU A 136 1.95 10.57 4.60
CA LEU A 136 0.96 9.75 3.94
C LEU A 136 -0.33 9.67 4.77
N ARG A 137 -0.21 9.53 6.10
CA ARG A 137 -1.35 9.58 7.03
C ARG A 137 -2.12 10.90 6.92
N VAL A 138 -1.43 12.04 6.93
CA VAL A 138 -2.06 13.37 6.76
C VAL A 138 -2.76 13.47 5.40
N LYS A 139 -2.10 13.01 4.32
CA LYS A 139 -2.70 13.03 2.98
C LYS A 139 -3.93 12.13 2.84
N ALA A 140 -3.97 10.99 3.56
CA ALA A 140 -5.09 10.06 3.59
C ALA A 140 -6.30 10.65 4.33
N LEU A 141 -6.06 11.20 5.53
CA LEU A 141 -7.11 11.86 6.32
C LEU A 141 -7.73 13.06 5.58
N ALA A 142 -6.92 13.84 4.87
CA ALA A 142 -7.40 14.95 4.04
C ALA A 142 -8.30 14.53 2.86
N ARG A 143 -8.37 13.22 2.55
CA ARG A 143 -9.17 12.64 1.46
C ARG A 143 -10.22 11.65 1.96
N ASP A 144 -10.55 11.72 3.25
CA ASP A 144 -11.50 10.82 3.92
C ASP A 144 -11.13 9.33 3.77
N VAL A 145 -9.83 9.00 3.68
CA VAL A 145 -9.35 7.60 3.65
C VAL A 145 -9.00 7.16 5.07
N PRO A 146 -9.67 6.13 5.63
CA PRO A 146 -9.31 5.58 6.93
C PRO A 146 -7.87 5.10 6.95
N VAL A 147 -7.16 5.36 8.04
CA VAL A 147 -5.74 5.04 8.19
C VAL A 147 -5.43 4.56 9.59
N ARG A 148 -4.64 3.49 9.70
CA ARG A 148 -4.15 2.94 10.96
C ARG A 148 -2.72 2.45 10.83
N GLU A 149 -2.03 2.33 11.95
CA GLU A 149 -0.78 1.59 12.02
C GLU A 149 -1.09 0.09 12.06
N LEU A 150 -0.16 -0.75 11.59
CA LEU A 150 -0.40 -2.19 11.52
C LEU A 150 -0.67 -2.83 12.89
N PRO A 151 0.08 -2.54 13.97
CA PRO A 151 -0.19 -3.12 15.28
C PRO A 151 -1.58 -2.73 15.83
N ASP A 152 -1.95 -1.46 15.69
CA ASP A 152 -3.26 -0.94 16.09
C ASP A 152 -4.40 -1.62 15.33
N PHE A 153 -4.26 -1.79 14.01
CA PHE A 153 -5.25 -2.50 13.19
C PHE A 153 -5.42 -3.96 13.64
N ILE A 154 -4.33 -4.66 13.92
CA ILE A 154 -4.35 -6.06 14.36
C ILE A 154 -5.07 -6.22 15.70
N GLN A 155 -4.77 -5.33 16.65
CA GLN A 155 -5.43 -5.31 17.95
C GLN A 155 -6.93 -5.02 17.81
N TRP A 156 -7.28 -3.98 17.03
CA TRP A 156 -8.68 -3.63 16.76
C TRP A 156 -9.45 -4.76 16.07
N ALA A 157 -8.79 -5.48 15.16
CA ALA A 157 -9.38 -6.59 14.42
C ALA A 157 -9.44 -7.91 15.20
N GLY A 158 -8.86 -7.98 16.41
CA GLY A 158 -8.78 -9.22 17.20
C GLY A 158 -7.92 -10.31 16.55
N LEU A 159 -6.86 -9.93 15.84
CA LEU A 159 -5.95 -10.83 15.11
C LEU A 159 -4.60 -11.07 15.83
N GLY A 160 -4.46 -10.52 17.04
CA GLY A 160 -3.23 -10.52 17.86
C GLY A 160 -3.25 -11.56 18.98
#